data_AF-A0A7S1GIQ2-F1
#
_entry.id   AF-A0A7S1GIQ2-F1
#
_cell.length_a   1.000
_cell.length_b   1.000
_cell.length_c   1.000
_cell.angle_alpha   90.00
_cell.angle_beta   90.00
_cell.angle_gamma   90.00
#
_symmetry.space_group_name_H-M   'P 1'
#
loop_
_entity.id
_entity.type
_entity.pdbx_description
1 polymer ?
#
loop_
_entity_poly.entity_id
_entity_poly.type
_entity_poly.pdbx_seq_one_letter_code
_entity_poly.pdbx_strand_id
1 'polypeptide(L)'
;RSRFGKFLAWKEPVIRDCGVIFYHDSWYSILSDSDIYRTAAASIRSHPTGFGQYLHPGNWGITGEFNKIVRANKDTFEHVNRTVQWLRQQPDYAENCTLFTNFAFGYSPQSQAFRLASQYFWDVYSKEELTWRDQPLWCYVLNHFNVTPMILKAPRIFRHNFSRLGHDGHT
;
A
#
# COMPACT_ATOMS: atom_id res chain seq x y z
N ARG A 1 3.89 -3.91 -14.15
CA ARG A 1 3.75 -5.31 -13.63
C ARG A 1 3.99 -5.48 -12.13
N SER A 2 5.01 -4.88 -11.50
CA SER A 2 5.37 -5.12 -10.08
C SER A 2 4.24 -4.92 -9.05
N ARG A 3 3.30 -3.99 -9.27
CA ARG A 3 2.20 -3.70 -8.34
C ARG A 3 1.04 -4.70 -8.38
N PHE A 4 0.94 -5.54 -9.40
CA PHE A 4 -0.11 -6.54 -9.48
C PHE A 4 -0.02 -7.54 -8.32
N GLY A 5 1.15 -8.12 -8.07
CA GLY A 5 1.36 -9.05 -6.95
C GLY A 5 1.19 -8.39 -5.56
N LYS A 6 1.24 -7.06 -5.49
CA LYS A 6 1.07 -6.31 -4.25
C LYS A 6 -0.41 -6.15 -3.89
N PHE A 7 -1.22 -5.71 -4.85
CA PHE A 7 -2.61 -5.33 -4.60
C PHE A 7 -3.62 -6.38 -5.08
N LEU A 8 -3.28 -7.19 -6.08
CA LEU A 8 -4.20 -8.13 -6.73
C LEU A 8 -3.82 -9.60 -6.59
N ALA A 9 -2.83 -9.97 -5.78
CA ALA A 9 -2.44 -11.37 -5.64
C ALA A 9 -3.57 -12.27 -5.10
N TRP A 10 -4.58 -11.73 -4.41
CA TRP A 10 -5.78 -12.49 -4.03
C TRP A 10 -6.57 -13.06 -5.22
N LYS A 11 -6.32 -12.58 -6.45
CA LYS A 11 -6.87 -13.17 -7.67
C LYS A 11 -6.18 -14.46 -8.09
N GLU A 12 -4.97 -14.73 -7.58
CA GLU A 12 -4.21 -15.94 -7.90
C GLU A 12 -4.82 -17.15 -7.17
N PRO A 13 -5.26 -18.20 -7.89
CA PRO A 13 -5.95 -19.34 -7.29
C PRO A 13 -5.15 -20.00 -6.16
N VAL A 14 -3.82 -20.09 -6.32
CA VAL A 14 -2.93 -20.81 -5.39
C VAL A 14 -2.84 -20.17 -4.00
N ILE A 15 -3.09 -18.86 -3.87
CA ILE A 15 -3.05 -18.16 -2.57
C ILE A 15 -4.43 -17.74 -2.07
N ARG A 16 -5.49 -18.01 -2.86
CA ARG A 16 -6.87 -17.71 -2.48
C ARG A 16 -7.32 -18.46 -1.23
N ASP A 17 -6.75 -19.65 -1.00
CA ASP A 17 -7.08 -20.49 0.16
C ASP A 17 -6.23 -20.17 1.40
N CYS A 18 -5.29 -19.21 1.30
CA CYS A 18 -4.56 -18.72 2.46
C CYS A 18 -5.48 -17.93 3.40
N GLY A 19 -5.24 -18.06 4.72
CA GLY A 19 -5.97 -17.26 5.71
C GLY A 19 -5.61 -15.77 5.67
N VAL A 20 -4.32 -15.47 5.51
CA VAL A 20 -3.76 -14.12 5.35
C VAL A 20 -2.57 -14.19 4.39
N ILE A 21 -2.47 -13.22 3.50
CA ILE A 21 -1.32 -12.99 2.63
C ILE A 21 -0.55 -11.80 3.19
N PHE A 22 0.77 -11.97 3.35
CA PHE A 22 1.67 -10.89 3.71
C PHE A 22 2.50 -10.48 2.50
N TYR A 23 2.53 -9.17 2.22
CA TYR A 23 3.36 -8.56 1.20
C TYR A 23 4.50 -7.78 1.85
N HIS A 24 5.67 -7.78 1.22
CA HIS A 24 6.74 -6.84 1.51
C HIS A 24 7.54 -6.50 0.24
N ASP A 25 8.14 -5.31 0.21
CA ASP A 25 9.09 -4.92 -0.82
C ASP A 25 10.36 -5.79 -0.73
N SER A 26 11.11 -5.91 -1.83
CA SER A 26 12.27 -6.80 -1.97
C SER A 26 13.41 -6.55 -0.96
N TRP A 27 13.50 -5.33 -0.43
CA TRP A 27 14.51 -4.94 0.55
C TRP A 27 14.15 -5.29 2.00
N TYR A 28 13.01 -5.95 2.22
CA TYR A 28 12.67 -6.59 3.48
C TYR A 28 13.07 -8.07 3.50
N SER A 29 13.34 -8.57 4.69
CA SER A 29 13.53 -9.99 4.98
C SER A 29 12.46 -10.49 5.95
N ILE A 30 12.04 -11.72 5.71
CA ILE A 30 11.17 -12.49 6.60
C ILE A 30 11.94 -12.80 7.90
N LEU A 31 11.34 -12.52 9.05
CA LEU A 31 11.80 -13.00 10.34
C LEU A 31 11.60 -14.52 10.46
N SER A 32 12.54 -15.23 11.08
CA SER A 32 12.45 -16.68 11.29
C SER A 32 11.35 -17.08 12.30
N ASP A 33 10.92 -16.15 13.15
CA ASP A 33 9.88 -16.39 14.14
C ASP A 33 8.50 -16.41 13.48
N SER A 34 7.96 -17.63 13.34
CA SER A 34 6.64 -17.87 12.76
C SER A 34 5.46 -17.41 13.64
N ASP A 35 5.66 -17.27 14.96
CA ASP A 35 4.58 -16.90 15.89
C ASP A 35 4.14 -15.45 15.70
N ILE A 36 5.08 -14.58 15.31
CA ILE A 36 4.80 -13.19 14.95
C ILE A 36 3.78 -13.12 13.80
N TYR A 37 3.96 -13.93 12.75
CA TYR A 37 3.04 -13.95 11.61
C TYR A 37 1.70 -14.59 11.97
N ARG A 38 1.70 -15.67 12.76
CA ARG A 38 0.45 -16.32 13.21
C ARG A 38 -0.39 -15.37 14.05
N THR A 39 0.24 -14.63 14.95
CA THR A 39 -0.42 -13.61 15.78
C THR A 39 -0.97 -12.48 14.91
N ALA A 40 -0.16 -11.92 14.01
CA ALA A 40 -0.61 -10.87 13.10
C ALA A 40 -1.75 -11.35 12.18
N ALA A 41 -1.69 -12.59 11.69
CA ALA A 41 -2.73 -13.17 10.84
C ALA A 41 -4.05 -13.38 11.58
N ALA A 42 -4.00 -13.79 12.85
CA ALA A 42 -5.19 -13.88 13.69
C ALA A 42 -5.82 -12.49 13.89
N SER A 43 -5.02 -11.48 14.23
CA SER A 43 -5.49 -10.11 14.41
C SER A 43 -6.10 -9.53 13.13
N ILE A 44 -5.42 -9.69 11.98
CA ILE A 44 -5.92 -9.24 10.67
C ILE A 44 -7.28 -9.88 10.35
N ARG A 45 -7.43 -11.20 10.52
CA ARG A 45 -8.70 -11.89 10.24
C ARG A 45 -9.83 -11.45 11.16
N SER A 46 -9.52 -11.13 12.41
CA SER A 46 -10.52 -10.64 13.36
C SER A 46 -10.90 -9.17 13.16
N HIS A 47 -10.08 -8.39 12.44
CA HIS A 47 -10.34 -6.99 12.19
C HIS A 47 -11.44 -6.79 11.13
N PRO A 48 -12.37 -5.84 11.28
CA PRO A 48 -13.50 -5.66 10.34
C PRO A 48 -13.09 -5.49 8.87
N THR A 49 -11.94 -4.86 8.62
CA THR A 49 -11.43 -4.65 7.27
C THR A 49 -10.62 -5.84 6.73
N GLY A 50 -10.28 -6.84 7.55
CA GLY A 50 -9.45 -7.96 7.14
C GLY A 50 -8.08 -7.54 6.59
N PHE A 51 -7.58 -6.37 6.99
CA PHE A 51 -6.42 -5.72 6.39
C PHE A 51 -5.60 -4.99 7.47
N GLY A 52 -4.27 -5.11 7.42
CA GLY A 52 -3.36 -4.44 8.33
C GLY A 52 -2.15 -3.84 7.63
N GLN A 53 -1.77 -2.62 8.02
CA GLN A 53 -0.61 -1.87 7.51
C GLN A 53 0.16 -1.19 8.65
N TYR A 54 1.38 -0.74 8.36
CA TYR A 54 2.09 0.18 9.24
C TYR A 54 1.65 1.61 8.98
N LEU A 55 1.51 2.40 10.04
CA LEU A 55 1.32 3.84 9.91
C LEU A 55 2.56 4.47 9.25
N HIS A 56 2.35 5.38 8.32
CA HIS A 56 3.44 6.13 7.73
C HIS A 56 4.02 7.12 8.76
N PRO A 57 5.35 7.25 8.88
CA PRO A 57 5.95 8.18 9.83
C PRO A 57 5.69 9.66 9.51
N GLY A 58 5.19 9.96 8.31
CA GLY A 58 4.86 11.31 7.88
C GLY A 58 3.42 11.70 8.08
N ASN A 59 3.19 12.97 8.45
CA ASN A 59 1.87 13.56 8.64
C ASN A 59 1.59 14.74 7.68
N TRP A 60 2.04 14.65 6.42
CA TRP A 60 2.02 15.76 5.46
C TRP A 60 0.95 15.60 4.34
N GLY A 61 0.04 14.64 4.48
CA GLY A 61 -1.04 14.39 3.51
C GLY A 61 -0.55 13.96 2.13
N ILE A 62 -1.47 13.94 1.16
CA ILE A 62 -1.22 13.48 -0.22
C ILE A 62 -0.20 14.38 -0.94
N THR A 63 -0.40 15.69 -0.91
CA THR A 63 0.45 16.67 -1.60
C THR A 63 1.85 16.70 -1.02
N GLY A 64 2.00 16.56 0.31
CA GLY A 64 3.30 16.47 0.94
C GLY A 64 4.09 15.24 0.47
N GLU A 65 3.41 14.10 0.26
CA GLU A 65 4.04 12.87 -0.23
C GLU A 65 4.45 13.01 -1.69
N PHE A 66 3.61 13.64 -2.51
CA PHE A 66 3.95 13.97 -3.90
C PHE A 66 5.17 14.89 -4.03
N ASN A 67 5.26 15.92 -3.19
CA ASN A 67 6.43 16.81 -3.18
C ASN A 67 7.72 16.04 -2.86
N LYS A 68 7.66 15.04 -1.97
CA LYS A 68 8.81 14.18 -1.67
C LYS A 68 9.17 13.27 -2.83
N ILE A 69 8.18 12.71 -3.51
CA ILE A 69 8.38 11.89 -4.71
C ILE A 69 9.15 12.66 -5.78
N VAL A 70 8.73 13.90 -6.08
CA VAL A 70 9.39 14.76 -7.08
C VAL A 70 10.79 15.12 -6.61
N ARG A 71 10.96 15.58 -5.36
CA ARG A 71 12.28 15.95 -4.81
C ARG A 71 13.27 14.78 -4.78
N ALA A 72 12.78 13.55 -4.65
CA ALA A 72 13.59 12.34 -4.64
C ALA A 72 13.83 11.75 -6.05
N ASN A 73 13.40 12.44 -7.12
CA ASN A 73 13.46 11.97 -8.51
C ASN A 73 12.88 10.55 -8.67
N LYS A 74 11.76 10.29 -7.98
CA LYS A 74 11.06 9.00 -8.05
C LYS A 74 9.90 8.99 -9.04
N ASP A 75 9.53 10.16 -9.54
CA ASP A 75 8.57 10.39 -10.62
C ASP A 75 8.79 11.81 -11.18
N THR A 76 8.15 12.13 -12.30
CA THR A 76 8.22 13.47 -12.91
C THR A 76 7.21 14.42 -12.29
N PHE A 77 7.51 15.72 -12.36
CA PHE A 77 6.55 16.76 -11.93
C PHE A 77 5.24 16.70 -12.73
N GLU A 78 5.32 16.41 -14.03
CA GLU A 78 4.14 16.33 -14.90
C GLU A 78 3.19 15.21 -14.46
N HIS A 79 3.69 13.99 -14.24
CA HIS A 79 2.89 12.85 -13.79
C HIS A 79 2.22 13.12 -12.44
N VAL A 80 3.00 13.67 -11.50
CA VAL A 80 2.50 14.06 -10.18
C VAL A 80 1.41 15.13 -10.30
N ASN A 81 1.61 16.17 -11.10
CA ASN A 81 0.64 17.23 -11.29
C ASN A 81 -0.66 16.72 -11.92
N ARG A 82 -0.60 15.86 -12.95
CA ARG A 82 -1.79 15.19 -13.52
C ARG A 82 -2.54 14.39 -12.46
N THR A 83 -1.82 13.69 -11.59
CA THR A 83 -2.44 12.93 -10.49
C THR A 83 -3.14 13.83 -9.49
N VAL A 84 -2.52 14.94 -9.09
CA VAL A 84 -3.13 15.91 -8.18
C VAL A 84 -4.38 16.53 -8.80
N GLN A 85 -4.35 16.86 -10.09
CA GLN A 85 -5.52 17.37 -10.81
C GLN A 85 -6.66 16.34 -10.83
N TRP A 86 -6.35 15.08 -11.18
CA TRP A 86 -7.31 13.99 -11.17
C TRP A 86 -7.93 13.76 -9.79
N LEU A 87 -7.10 13.77 -8.74
CA LEU A 87 -7.54 13.62 -7.35
C LEU A 87 -8.51 14.73 -6.95
N ARG A 88 -8.20 16.00 -7.25
CA ARG A 88 -9.06 17.15 -6.94
C ARG A 88 -10.41 17.14 -7.66
N GLN A 89 -10.54 16.36 -8.73
CA GLN A 89 -11.81 16.16 -9.44
C GLN A 89 -12.69 15.09 -8.79
N GLN A 90 -12.17 14.31 -7.84
CA GLN A 90 -12.95 13.30 -7.15
C GLN A 90 -13.83 13.96 -6.07
N PRO A 91 -15.13 13.61 -5.99
CA PRO A 91 -16.08 14.31 -5.11
C PRO A 91 -15.77 14.16 -3.62
N ASP A 92 -15.03 13.12 -3.25
CA ASP A 92 -14.67 12.75 -1.88
C ASP A 92 -13.18 12.95 -1.58
N TYR A 93 -12.48 13.71 -2.43
CA TYR A 93 -11.07 14.03 -2.21
C TYR A 93 -10.84 14.80 -0.90
N ALA A 94 -9.97 14.27 -0.07
CA ALA A 94 -9.50 14.91 1.15
C ALA A 94 -7.97 14.90 1.20
N GLU A 95 -7.37 16.09 1.30
CA GLU A 95 -5.92 16.27 1.39
C GLU A 95 -5.31 15.56 2.61
N ASN A 96 -6.05 15.55 3.72
CA ASN A 96 -5.60 15.10 5.04
C ASN A 96 -5.96 13.63 5.34
N CYS A 97 -5.89 12.74 4.34
CA CYS A 97 -6.06 11.30 4.60
C CYS A 97 -4.89 10.74 5.42
N THR A 98 -5.15 9.69 6.19
CA THR A 98 -4.11 9.00 6.96
C THR A 98 -3.21 8.20 6.02
N LEU A 99 -1.92 8.53 6.01
CA LEU A 99 -0.93 7.80 5.23
C LEU A 99 -0.54 6.49 5.93
N PHE A 100 -0.61 5.40 5.17
CA PHE A 100 -0.05 4.10 5.55
C PHE A 100 1.14 3.77 4.67
N THR A 101 2.03 2.93 5.17
CA THR A 101 3.17 2.48 4.38
C THR A 101 2.75 1.34 3.46
N ASN A 102 3.17 1.43 2.20
CA ASN A 102 2.90 0.39 1.22
C ASN A 102 4.06 -0.61 1.09
N PHE A 103 5.17 -0.42 1.78
CA PHE A 103 6.33 -1.32 1.66
C PHE A 103 6.11 -2.69 2.30
N ALA A 104 5.13 -2.82 3.20
CA ALA A 104 4.78 -4.08 3.86
C ALA A 104 3.39 -4.01 4.48
N PHE A 105 2.59 -5.07 4.29
CA PHE A 105 1.25 -5.17 4.86
C PHE A 105 0.74 -6.61 4.81
N GLY A 106 -0.39 -6.88 5.47
CA GLY A 106 -1.06 -8.17 5.41
C GLY A 106 -2.56 -8.03 5.22
N TYR A 107 -3.18 -8.94 4.48
CA TYR A 107 -4.62 -8.94 4.23
C TYR A 107 -5.18 -10.35 4.15
N SER A 108 -6.44 -10.53 4.53
CA SER A 108 -7.22 -11.72 4.19
C SER A 108 -7.65 -11.63 2.73
N PRO A 109 -7.38 -12.66 1.88
CA PRO A 109 -7.84 -12.66 0.49
C PRO A 109 -9.38 -12.69 0.36
N GLN A 110 -10.10 -13.04 1.44
CA GLN A 110 -11.56 -13.01 1.48
C GLN A 110 -12.11 -11.64 1.90
N SER A 111 -11.28 -10.71 2.38
CA SER A 111 -11.72 -9.36 2.77
C SER A 111 -12.37 -8.63 1.59
N GLN A 112 -13.66 -8.30 1.71
CA GLN A 112 -14.35 -7.50 0.71
C GLN A 112 -13.81 -6.07 0.66
N ALA A 113 -13.54 -5.47 1.84
CA ALA A 113 -12.97 -4.13 1.95
C ALA A 113 -11.65 -4.01 1.19
N PHE A 114 -10.71 -4.94 1.43
CA PHE A 114 -9.42 -4.92 0.73
C PHE A 114 -9.57 -5.18 -0.77
N ARG A 115 -10.42 -6.15 -1.17
CA ARG A 115 -10.63 -6.46 -2.60
C ARG A 115 -11.22 -5.28 -3.36
N LEU A 116 -12.21 -4.59 -2.82
CA LEU A 116 -12.80 -3.41 -3.45
C LEU A 116 -11.78 -2.27 -3.59
N ALA A 117 -11.10 -1.92 -2.49
CA ALA A 117 -10.08 -0.88 -2.50
C ALA A 117 -8.92 -1.20 -3.46
N SER A 118 -8.36 -2.42 -3.37
CA SER A 118 -7.24 -2.83 -4.23
C SER A 118 -7.61 -2.97 -5.70
N GLN A 119 -8.84 -3.39 -6.00
CA GLN A 119 -9.35 -3.43 -7.37
C GLN A 119 -9.47 -2.02 -7.94
N TYR A 120 -10.14 -1.11 -7.23
CA TYR A 120 -10.27 0.28 -7.66
C TYR A 120 -8.90 0.96 -7.83
N PHE A 121 -7.99 0.76 -6.88
CA PHE A 121 -6.62 1.23 -7.00
C PHE A 121 -5.98 0.75 -8.31
N TRP A 122 -6.09 -0.54 -8.61
CA TRP A 122 -5.52 -1.10 -9.81
C TRP A 122 -6.14 -0.53 -11.08
N ASP A 123 -7.47 -0.39 -11.12
CA ASP A 123 -8.19 0.12 -12.29
C ASP A 123 -7.82 1.57 -12.64
N VAL A 124 -7.45 2.38 -11.63
CA VAL A 124 -6.88 3.72 -11.83
C VAL A 124 -5.41 3.63 -12.21
N TYR A 125 -4.62 2.89 -11.42
CA TYR A 125 -3.16 2.82 -11.55
C TYR A 125 -2.69 2.19 -12.88
N SER A 126 -3.40 1.16 -13.37
CA SER A 126 -2.99 0.40 -14.54
C SER A 126 -3.19 1.13 -15.87
N LYS A 127 -3.81 2.31 -15.86
CA LYS A 127 -3.92 3.17 -17.06
C LYS A 127 -2.59 3.83 -17.41
N GLU A 128 -1.65 3.90 -16.46
CA GLU A 128 -0.32 4.49 -16.64
C GLU A 128 -0.32 5.98 -17.08
N GLU A 129 -1.45 6.67 -16.95
CA GLU A 129 -1.61 8.10 -17.26
C GLU A 129 -1.23 9.01 -16.07
N LEU A 130 -1.26 8.45 -14.85
CA LEU A 130 -0.98 9.15 -13.60
C LEU A 130 0.43 8.79 -13.07
N THR A 131 0.73 9.22 -11.85
CA THR A 131 1.95 8.86 -11.12
C THR A 131 2.13 7.34 -11.06
N TRP A 132 3.38 6.89 -11.13
CA TRP A 132 3.73 5.48 -10.92
C TRP A 132 3.92 5.14 -9.45
N ARG A 133 3.69 6.10 -8.55
CA ARG A 133 3.84 5.92 -7.10
C ARG A 133 2.50 5.56 -6.47
N ASP A 134 2.51 4.44 -5.76
CA ASP A 134 1.30 3.85 -5.20
C ASP A 134 0.81 4.55 -3.92
N GLN A 135 1.72 5.10 -3.12
CA GLN A 135 1.40 5.51 -1.76
C GLN A 135 0.39 6.67 -1.63
N PRO A 136 0.52 7.79 -2.38
CA PRO A 136 -0.47 8.86 -2.31
C PRO A 136 -1.84 8.42 -2.84
N LEU A 137 -1.85 7.69 -3.96
CA LEU A 137 -3.07 7.17 -4.56
C LEU A 137 -3.76 6.18 -3.62
N TRP A 138 -3.00 5.28 -2.97
CA TRP A 138 -3.54 4.33 -2.00
C TRP A 138 -4.16 5.03 -0.79
N CYS A 139 -3.58 6.13 -0.30
CA CYS A 139 -4.17 6.94 0.78
C CYS A 139 -5.56 7.45 0.41
N TYR A 140 -5.70 8.01 -0.80
CA TYR A 140 -7.00 8.42 -1.32
C TYR A 140 -7.97 7.24 -1.41
N VAL A 141 -7.54 6.11 -1.99
CA VAL A 141 -8.41 4.93 -2.16
C VAL A 141 -8.93 4.40 -0.82
N LEU A 142 -8.08 4.34 0.21
CA LEU A 142 -8.52 3.94 1.54
C LEU A 142 -9.55 4.91 2.12
N ASN A 143 -9.35 6.22 1.95
CA ASN A 143 -10.32 7.23 2.35
C ASN A 143 -11.65 7.09 1.60
N HIS A 144 -11.60 6.90 0.27
CA HIS A 144 -12.76 6.74 -0.61
C HIS A 144 -13.68 5.59 -0.19
N PHE A 145 -13.09 4.44 0.17
CA PHE A 145 -13.84 3.28 0.63
C PHE A 145 -14.03 3.23 2.15
N ASN A 146 -13.65 4.28 2.88
CA ASN A 146 -13.65 4.31 4.35
C ASN A 146 -12.95 3.08 4.98
N VAL A 147 -11.85 2.64 4.37
CA VAL A 147 -11.07 1.50 4.82
C VAL A 147 -9.99 1.99 5.77
N THR A 148 -10.15 1.68 7.06
CA THR A 148 -9.11 1.87 8.06
C THR A 148 -8.40 0.53 8.32
N PRO A 149 -7.12 0.37 7.92
CA PRO A 149 -6.37 -0.83 8.23
C PRO A 149 -6.12 -0.98 9.73
N MET A 150 -6.00 -2.22 10.20
CA MET A 150 -5.42 -2.51 11.50
C MET A 150 -3.97 -2.02 11.53
N ILE A 151 -3.58 -1.28 12.57
CA ILE A 151 -2.19 -0.86 12.74
C ILE A 151 -1.33 -2.05 13.15
N LEU A 152 -0.40 -2.46 12.28
CA LEU A 152 0.62 -3.45 12.60
C LEU A 152 1.61 -2.85 13.61
N LYS A 153 1.75 -3.49 14.77
CA LYS A 153 2.62 -3.03 15.87
C LYS A 153 3.99 -3.71 15.83
N ALA A 154 4.89 -3.24 16.70
CA ALA A 154 6.18 -3.87 16.94
C ALA A 154 6.03 -5.17 17.78
N PRO A 155 6.94 -6.16 17.63
CA PRO A 155 8.03 -6.20 16.67
C PRO A 155 7.52 -6.22 15.23
N ARG A 156 8.21 -5.51 14.32
CA ARG A 156 7.80 -5.51 12.90
C ARG A 156 7.87 -6.94 12.40
N ILE A 157 6.86 -7.36 11.63
CA ILE A 157 6.80 -8.71 11.08
C ILE A 157 7.89 -8.93 10.01
N PHE A 158 8.52 -7.86 9.53
CA PHE A 158 9.64 -7.90 8.60
C PHE A 158 10.82 -7.07 9.09
N ARG A 159 12.04 -7.48 8.72
CA ARG A 159 13.30 -6.77 9.00
C ARG A 159 13.81 -6.03 7.77
N HIS A 160 14.29 -4.80 7.95
CA HIS A 160 14.98 -4.07 6.89
C HIS A 160 16.27 -4.81 6.49
N ASN A 161 16.48 -4.97 5.20
CA ASN A 161 17.71 -5.50 4.63
C ASN A 161 18.27 -4.51 3.61
N PHE A 162 19.03 -3.53 4.12
CA PHE A 162 19.54 -2.43 3.31
C PHE A 162 20.50 -2.87 2.20
N SER A 163 21.10 -4.07 2.29
CA SER A 163 21.94 -4.62 1.20
C SER A 163 21.15 -4.98 -0.06
N ARG A 164 19.81 -5.00 0.01
CA ARG A 164 18.90 -5.28 -1.10
C ARG A 164 18.23 -4.03 -1.68
N LEU A 165 18.63 -2.84 -1.26
CA LEU A 165 18.11 -1.59 -1.83
C LEU A 165 18.68 -1.39 -3.23
N GLY A 166 17.82 -1.50 -4.25
CA GLY A 166 18.12 -1.03 -5.60
C GLY A 166 18.09 0.50 -5.61
N HIS A 167 19.20 1.14 -5.94
CA HIS A 167 19.32 2.60 -5.98
C HIS A 167 19.00 3.21 -7.35
N ASP A 168 18.60 2.40 -8.33
CA ASP A 168 18.41 2.87 -9.69
C ASP A 168 17.19 3.80 -9.76
N GLY A 169 17.45 5.08 -10.02
CA GLY A 169 16.43 6.08 -10.24
C GLY A 169 15.67 5.81 -11.55
N HIS A 170 14.48 6.39 -11.66
CA HIS A 170 13.85 6.56 -12.97
C HIS A 170 14.46 7.84 -13.56
N THR A 171 15.43 7.69 -14.46
CA THR A 171 15.87 8.78 -15.35
C THR A 171 14.89 8.94 -16.49
#